data_AF-A0A1G3W0J9-F1
#
_entry.id   AF-A0A1G3W0J9-F1
#
_cell.length_a   1.000
_cell.length_b   1.000
_cell.length_c   1.000
_cell.angle_alpha   90.00
_cell.angle_beta   90.00
_cell.angle_gamma   90.00
#
_symmetry.space_group_name_H-M   'P 1'
#
loop_
_entity.id
_entity.type
_entity.pdbx_description
1 polymer ?
#
loop_
_entity_poly.entity_id
_entity_poly.type
_entity_poly.pdbx_seq_one_letter_code
_entity_poly.pdbx_strand_id
1 'polypeptide(L)' 'MNKLRWALLGIVGIFSIAGGFMTTVEEAHGWWSAIPGFFALFGFFGCLLIIIFSKFLGRILLYKREDYYDGN' A
#
# COMPACT_ATOMS: atom_id res chain seq x y z
N MET A 1 -26.58 8.82 0.13
CA MET A 1 -25.29 9.00 0.83
C MET A 1 -24.60 10.23 0.26
N ASN A 2 -24.54 11.30 1.05
CA ASN A 2 -24.07 12.63 0.66
C ASN A 2 -22.58 12.60 0.28
N LYS A 3 -22.27 12.90 -0.98
CA LYS A 3 -20.90 12.97 -1.55
C LYS A 3 -19.95 13.87 -0.71
N LEU A 4 -20.53 14.83 0.01
CA LEU A 4 -19.85 15.70 0.96
C LEU A 4 -19.12 14.95 2.08
N ARG A 5 -19.67 13.83 2.59
CA ARG A 5 -19.03 13.04 3.65
C ARG A 5 -17.76 12.35 3.14
N TRP A 6 -17.81 11.83 1.91
CA TRP A 6 -16.64 11.24 1.25
C TRP A 6 -15.58 12.28 0.92
N ALA A 7 -15.99 13.48 0.49
CA ALA A 7 -15.08 14.59 0.27
C ALA A 7 -14.39 15.04 1.57
N LEU A 8 -15.13 15.18 2.67
CA LEU A 8 -14.57 15.53 3.98
C LEU A 8 -13.59 14.47 4.50
N LEU A 9 -13.92 13.18 4.37
CA LEU A 9 -13.02 12.09 4.74
C LEU A 9 -11.75 12.09 3.88
N GLY A 10 -11.87 12.35 2.58
CA GLY A 10 -10.73 12.50 1.69
C GLY A 10 -9.83 13.67 2.09
N ILE A 11 -10.41 14.83 2.41
CA ILE A 11 -9.68 16.03 2.85
C ILE A 11 -8.95 15.77 4.18
N VAL A 12 -9.61 15.14 5.16
CA VAL A 12 -8.97 14.78 6.45
C VAL A 12 -7.82 13.80 6.23
N GLY A 13 -7.99 12.81 5.34
CA GLY A 13 -6.92 11.89 4.97
C GLY A 13 -5.73 12.61 4.35
N ILE A 14 -5.98 13.50 3.38
CA ILE A 14 -4.93 14.31 2.73
C ILE A 14 -4.23 15.22 3.73
N PHE A 15 -4.96 15.85 4.64
CA PHE A 15 -4.40 16.74 5.66
C PHE A 15 -3.55 15.96 6.67
N SER A 16 -3.98 14.76 7.07
CA SER A 16 -3.21 13.87 7.95
C SER A 16 -1.92 13.38 7.29
N ILE A 17 -1.98 13.06 6.00
CA ILE A 17 -0.80 12.73 5.19
C ILE A 17 0.15 13.94 5.12
N ALA A 18 -0.37 15.12 4.80
CA ALA A 18 0.42 16.37 4.73
C ALA A 18 1.07 16.73 6.07
N GLY A 19 0.36 16.56 7.18
CA GLY A 19 0.91 16.74 8.53
C GLY A 19 2.07 15.80 8.82
N GLY A 20 1.97 14.53 8.41
CA GLY A 20 3.05 13.55 8.54
C GLY A 20 4.31 13.84 7.71
N PHE A 21 4.21 14.66 6.65
CA PHE A 21 5.38 15.18 5.93
C PHE A 21 6.04 16.38 6.64
N MET A 22 5.32 17.08 7.52
CA MET A 22 5.84 18.23 8.26
C MET A 22 6.49 17.85 9.60
N THR A 23 6.12 16.70 10.18
CA THR A 23 6.72 16.22 11.42
C THR A 23 8.11 15.63 11.15
N THR A 24 9.15 16.40 11.47
CA THR A 24 10.52 15.89 11.56
C THR A 24 10.59 14.91 12.73
N VAL A 25 10.81 13.63 12.44
CA VAL A 25 11.12 12.64 13.47
C VAL A 25 12.54 12.93 13.95
N GLU A 26 12.67 13.71 15.03
CA GLU A 26 13.96 14.22 15.54
C GLU A 26 14.94 13.12 15.98
N GLU A 27 14.50 11.86 16.09
CA GLU A 27 15.23 10.79 16.81
C GLU A 27 15.48 9.53 15.95
N ALA A 28 15.75 9.66 14.65
CA ALA A 28 15.99 8.49 13.80
C ALA A 28 17.40 8.55 13.16
N HIS A 29 18.29 7.72 13.69
CA HIS A 29 19.74 7.60 13.41
C HIS A 29 20.13 7.09 11.99
N GLY A 30 19.32 7.35 10.95
CA GLY A 30 19.54 6.83 9.60
C GLY A 30 19.24 7.84 8.49
N TRP A 31 19.85 7.63 7.31
CA TRP A 31 19.68 8.47 6.11
C TRP A 31 18.23 8.55 5.62
N TRP A 32 17.41 7.54 5.92
CA TRP A 32 15.98 7.49 5.61
C TRP A 32 15.14 8.50 6.39
N SER A 33 15.62 9.00 7.52
CA SER A 33 14.92 9.98 8.36
C SER A 33 14.89 11.38 7.74
N ALA A 34 15.80 11.66 6.80
CA ALA A 34 15.81 12.89 6.02
C ALA A 34 14.65 12.97 5.02
N ILE A 35 13.97 11.85 4.75
CA ILE A 35 12.86 11.78 3.82
C ILE A 35 11.55 11.92 4.62
N PRO A 36 10.88 13.08 4.58
CA PRO A 36 9.59 13.25 5.25
C PRO A 36 8.58 12.25 4.67
N GLY A 37 7.77 11.63 5.53
CA GLY A 37 6.79 10.63 5.11
C GLY A 37 7.37 9.27 4.66
N PHE A 38 8.67 9.00 4.87
CA PHE A 38 9.32 7.73 4.47
C PHE A 38 8.56 6.49 4.96
N PHE A 39 8.16 6.45 6.23
CA PHE A 39 7.46 5.30 6.80
C PHE A 39 6.08 5.06 6.17
N ALA A 40 5.35 6.13 5.82
CA ALA A 40 4.06 6.02 5.15
C ALA A 40 4.23 5.46 3.73
N LEU A 41 5.22 5.95 2.98
CA LEU A 41 5.57 5.42 1.66
C LEU A 41 6.02 3.96 1.75
N PHE A 42 6.90 3.65 2.69
CA PHE A 42 7.41 2.29 2.91
C PHE A 42 6.27 1.32 3.24
N GLY A 43 5.34 1.68 4.13
CA GLY A 43 4.16 0.87 4.43
C GLY A 43 3.23 0.69 3.24
N PHE A 44 2.98 1.77 2.47
CA PHE A 44 2.15 1.72 1.28
C PHE A 44 2.75 0.82 0.19
N PHE A 45 4.02 1.03 -0.14
CA PHE A 45 4.73 0.20 -1.12
C PHE A 45 4.91 -1.23 -0.63
N GLY A 46 5.19 -1.45 0.66
CA GLY A 46 5.28 -2.78 1.25
C GLY A 46 3.98 -3.56 1.07
N CYS A 47 2.84 -2.93 1.34
CA CYS A 47 1.53 -3.55 1.11
C CYS A 47 1.28 -3.85 -0.38
N LEU A 48 1.59 -2.89 -1.27
CA LEU A 48 1.46 -3.06 -2.71
C LEU A 48 2.32 -4.24 -3.23
N LEU A 49 3.55 -4.33 -2.75
CA LEU A 49 4.51 -5.37 -3.10
C LEU A 49 4.00 -6.74 -2.68
N ILE A 50 3.47 -6.88 -1.46
CA ILE A 50 2.84 -8.12 -0.98
C ILE A 50 1.67 -8.54 -1.88
N ILE A 51 0.80 -7.60 -2.29
CA ILE A 51 -0.34 -7.90 -3.18
C ILE A 51 0.16 -8.41 -4.54
N ILE A 52 1.14 -7.72 -5.14
CA ILE A 52 1.71 -8.10 -6.44
C ILE A 52 2.40 -9.46 -6.35
N PHE A 53 3.19 -9.66 -5.30
CA PHE A 53 3.90 -10.91 -5.07
C PHE A 53 2.94 -12.08 -4.86
N SER A 54 1.86 -11.87 -4.10
CA SER A 54 0.80 -12.86 -3.91
C SER A 54 0.11 -13.24 -5.23
N LYS A 55 -0.22 -12.25 -6.08
CA LYS A 55 -0.77 -12.52 -7.41
C LYS A 55 0.20 -13.26 -8.31
N PHE A 56 1.48 -12.91 -8.27
CA PHE A 56 2.52 -13.57 -9.07
C PHE A 56 2.70 -15.03 -8.63
N LEU A 57 2.82 -15.25 -7.33
CA LEU A 57 2.96 -16.57 -6.74
C LEU A 57 1.72 -17.44 -7.00
N GLY A 58 0.51 -16.86 -6.91
CA GLY A 58 -0.72 -17.53 -7.30
C GLY A 58 -0.75 -17.94 -8.78
N ARG A 59 -0.19 -17.12 -9.68
CA ARG A 59 -0.07 -17.49 -11.11
C ARG A 59 0.93 -18.60 -11.37
N ILE A 60 2.01 -18.69 -10.59
CA ILE A 60 3.03 -19.73 -10.79
C ILE A 60 2.62 -21.05 -10.11
N LEU A 61 2.08 -20.99 -8.89
CA LEU A 61 1.82 -22.18 -8.06
C LEU A 61 0.37 -22.69 -8.16
N LEU A 62 -0.62 -21.81 -8.36
CA LEU A 62 -2.05 -22.18 -8.27
C LEU A 62 -2.78 -22.27 -9.61
N TYR A 63 -2.19 -21.78 -10.72
CA TYR A 63 -2.74 -22.08 -12.04
C TYR A 63 -2.43 -23.53 -12.42
N LYS A 64 -3.31 -24.43 -11.99
CA LYS A 64 -3.42 -25.77 -12.53
C LYS A 64 -3.94 -25.67 -13.97
N ARG A 65 -3.34 -26.40 -14.90
CA ARG A 65 -3.81 -26.50 -16.30
C ARG A 65 -5.30 -26.87 -16.31
N GLU A 66 -6.08 -26.18 -17.14
CA GLU A 66 -7.53 -26.37 -17.24
C GLU A 66 -7.91 -27.80 -17.68
N ASP A 67 -6.95 -28.51 -18.27
CA ASP A 67 -7.04 -29.86 -18.81
C ASP A 67 -7.20 -30.97 -17.74
N TYR A 68 -7.28 -30.64 -16.43
CA TYR A 68 -7.40 -31.64 -15.35
C TYR A 68 -8.82 -32.21 -15.18
N TYR A 69 -9.85 -31.56 -15.76
CA TYR A 69 -11.24 -32.05 -15.74
C TYR A 69 -11.75 -32.49 -17.11
N ASP A 70 -10.92 -32.41 -18.16
CA ASP A 70 -11.21 -32.99 -19.46
C ASP A 70 -10.98 -34.51 -19.40
N GLY A 71 -11.81 -35.17 -18.58
CA GLY A 71 -11.98 -36.61 -18.57
C GLY A 71 -12.89 -37.01 -19.72
N ASN A 72 -12.28 -37.27 -20.88
CA ASN A 72 -12.85 -38.14 -21.92
C ASN A 72 -12.45 -39.59 -21.64
#